data_AF-A0A9P9WXK7-F1
#
_entry.id   AF-A0A9P9WXK7-F1
#
_cell.length_a   1.000
_cell.length_b   1.000
_cell.length_c   1.000
_cell.angle_alpha   90.00
_cell.angle_beta   90.00
_cell.angle_gamma   90.00
#
_symmetry.space_group_name_H-M   'P 1'
#
loop_
_entity.id
_entity.type
_entity.pdbx_description
1 polymer ?
#
loop_
_entity_poly.entity_id
_entity_poly.type
_entity_poly.pdbx_seq_one_letter_code
_entity_poly.pdbx_strand_id
1 'polypeptide(L)'
;MTGPGGEMYDPTSNRAKLRAVIAALEFRLWHLEGWRKIVIATDLEYVAIGATEWLPRWVRQRWRTGRGKRVANRDLWEELHGVIEKLQKSGTET
;
A
#
# COMPACT_ATOMS: atom_id res chain seq x y z
N MET A 1 5.96 16.66 -3.48
CA MET A 1 6.36 15.37 -2.88
C MET A 1 6.67 14.37 -3.99
N THR A 2 7.82 13.70 -3.97
CA THR A 2 8.32 12.85 -5.08
C THR A 2 7.76 11.43 -5.01
N GLY A 3 6.98 10.99 -6.00
CA GLY A 3 6.40 9.65 -6.16
C GLY A 3 7.43 8.53 -6.34
N PRO A 4 7.01 7.26 -6.33
CA PRO A 4 7.91 6.10 -6.42
C PRO A 4 8.71 6.07 -7.73
N GLY A 5 8.14 6.63 -8.81
CA GLY A 5 8.80 6.78 -10.11
C GLY A 5 9.57 8.10 -10.31
N GLY A 6 9.78 8.91 -9.26
CA GLY A 6 10.51 10.19 -9.35
C GLY A 6 9.66 11.41 -9.75
N GLU A 7 8.38 11.22 -10.06
CA GLU A 7 7.45 12.30 -10.45
C GLU A 7 7.09 13.20 -9.26
N MET A 8 6.88 14.50 -9.49
CA MET A 8 6.41 15.42 -8.45
C MET A 8 4.88 15.43 -8.35
N TYR A 9 4.38 15.31 -7.12
CA TYR A 9 2.97 15.41 -6.77
C TYR A 9 2.75 16.49 -5.72
N ASP A 10 1.58 17.09 -5.71
CA ASP A 10 1.15 17.94 -4.60
C ASP A 10 1.07 17.12 -3.31
N PRO A 11 1.54 17.68 -2.17
CA PRO A 11 1.40 17.03 -0.89
C PRO A 11 -0.08 16.96 -0.51
N THR A 12 -0.55 15.77 -0.16
CA THR A 12 -1.90 15.57 0.37
C THR A 12 -1.85 14.67 1.59
N SER A 13 -2.84 14.81 2.48
CA SER A 13 -2.97 13.96 3.68
C SER A 13 -2.99 12.47 3.31
N ASN A 14 -3.74 12.08 2.27
CA ASN A 14 -3.85 10.68 1.86
C ASN A 14 -2.54 10.12 1.30
N ARG A 15 -1.76 10.91 0.54
CA ARG A 15 -0.44 10.46 0.07
C ARG A 15 0.56 10.31 1.23
N ALA A 16 0.52 11.21 2.21
CA ALA A 16 1.36 11.09 3.40
C ALA A 16 1.02 9.83 4.22
N LYS A 17 -0.27 9.53 4.39
CA LYS A 17 -0.75 8.33 5.09
C LYS A 17 -0.29 7.03 4.41
N LEU A 18 -0.43 6.93 3.09
CA LEU A 18 0.03 5.75 2.34
C LEU A 18 1.54 5.54 2.47
N ARG A 19 2.33 6.62 2.40
CA ARG A 19 3.78 6.52 2.60
C ARG A 19 4.17 6.06 4.00
N ALA A 20 3.46 6.52 5.03
CA ALA A 20 3.73 6.08 6.39
C ALA A 20 3.55 4.56 6.53
N VAL A 21 2.52 4.00 5.90
CA VAL A 21 2.25 2.56 5.89
C VAL A 21 3.34 1.79 5.13
N ILE A 22 3.69 2.25 3.93
CA ILE A 22 4.75 1.64 3.12
C ILE A 22 6.08 1.66 3.90
N ALA A 23 6.45 2.82 4.44
CA ALA A 23 7.66 2.97 5.24
C ALA A 23 7.66 2.05 6.48
N ALA A 24 6.52 1.85 7.14
CA ALA A 24 6.42 0.94 8.28
C ALA A 24 6.63 -0.53 7.87
N LEU A 25 6.05 -0.96 6.75
CA LEU A 25 6.23 -2.32 6.23
C LEU A 25 7.66 -2.57 5.75
N GLU A 26 8.35 -1.55 5.23
CA GLU A 26 9.72 -1.65 4.73
C GLU A 26 10.79 -1.31 5.78
N PHE A 27 10.39 -0.85 6.97
CA PHE A 27 11.32 -0.37 8.01
C PHE A 27 12.34 -1.43 8.42
N ARG A 28 11.95 -2.70 8.38
CA ARG A 28 12.79 -3.86 8.73
C ARG A 28 12.61 -4.97 7.72
N LEU A 29 13.59 -5.88 7.70
CA LEU A 29 13.46 -7.17 7.03
C LEU A 29 12.73 -8.14 7.98
N TRP A 30 11.45 -7.89 8.23
CA TRP A 30 10.63 -8.56 9.24
C TRP A 30 10.75 -10.10 9.20
N HIS A 31 10.73 -10.67 8.00
CA HIS A 31 10.88 -12.12 7.79
C HIS A 31 12.24 -12.67 8.26
N LEU A 32 13.33 -11.91 8.10
CA LEU A 32 14.67 -12.32 8.56
C LEU A 32 14.82 -12.22 10.09
N GLU A 33 14.00 -11.40 10.72
CA GLU A 33 13.92 -11.28 12.18
C GLU A 33 12.99 -12.34 12.81
N GLY A 34 12.42 -13.25 12.01
CA GLY A 34 11.55 -14.33 12.47
C GLY A 34 10.07 -13.96 12.59
N TRP A 35 9.67 -12.75 12.18
CA TRP A 35 8.27 -12.34 12.18
C TRP A 35 7.50 -12.98 11.03
N ARG A 36 6.46 -13.74 11.39
CA ARG A 36 5.56 -14.40 10.44
C ARG A 36 4.23 -13.70 10.23
N LYS A 37 3.94 -12.67 11.02
CA LYS A 37 2.70 -11.89 10.89
C LYS A 37 2.95 -10.43 11.25
N ILE A 38 2.51 -9.52 10.39
CA ILE A 38 2.55 -8.08 10.62
C ILE A 38 1.10 -7.56 10.64
N VAL A 39 0.79 -6.70 11.61
CA VAL A 39 -0.52 -6.06 11.71
C VAL A 39 -0.32 -4.55 11.82
N ILE A 40 -0.92 -3.80 10.90
CA ILE A 40 -0.95 -2.33 10.96
C ILE A 40 -2.32 -1.91 11.49
N ALA A 41 -2.34 -1.37 12.70
CA ALA A 41 -3.54 -0.77 13.28
C ALA A 41 -3.56 0.73 12.99
N THR A 42 -4.65 1.22 12.38
CA THR A 42 -4.84 2.64 12.08
C THR A 42 -6.32 3.00 12.12
N ASP A 43 -6.63 4.20 12.59
CA ASP A 43 -7.95 4.83 12.57
C ASP A 43 -8.27 5.51 11.21
N LEU A 44 -7.33 5.46 10.27
CA LEU A 44 -7.43 6.09 8.98
C LEU A 44 -8.27 5.25 8.02
N GLU A 45 -9.54 5.61 7.88
CA GLU A 45 -10.49 4.91 6.99
C GLU A 45 -9.95 4.71 5.56
N TYR A 46 -9.34 5.75 4.97
CA TYR A 46 -8.76 5.69 3.62
C TYR A 46 -7.69 4.60 3.47
N VAL A 47 -6.91 4.35 4.53
CA VAL A 47 -5.87 3.32 4.53
C VAL A 47 -6.48 1.98 4.89
N ALA A 48 -7.23 1.91 5.99
CA ALA A 48 -7.78 0.67 6.52
C ALA A 48 -8.72 0.00 5.49
N ILE A 49 -9.77 0.71 5.05
CA ILE A 49 -10.71 0.21 4.04
C ILE A 49 -10.02 0.08 2.68
N GLY A 50 -9.15 1.04 2.35
CA GLY A 50 -8.46 1.03 1.07
C GLY A 50 -7.58 -0.21 0.87
N ALA A 51 -6.85 -0.63 1.91
CA ALA A 51 -6.00 -1.81 1.86
C ALA A 51 -6.81 -3.12 1.91
N THR A 52 -7.88 -3.19 2.71
CA THR A 52 -8.63 -4.43 2.93
C THR A 52 -9.71 -4.69 1.89
N GLU A 53 -10.36 -3.64 1.35
CA GLU A 53 -11.49 -3.79 0.43
C GLU A 53 -11.18 -3.32 -0.99
N TRP A 54 -10.59 -2.13 -1.13
CA TRP A 54 -10.44 -1.50 -2.44
C TRP A 54 -9.26 -2.06 -3.21
N LEU A 55 -8.11 -2.23 -2.56
CA LEU A 55 -6.88 -2.68 -3.17
C LEU A 55 -7.04 -4.04 -3.87
N PRO A 56 -7.58 -5.11 -3.23
CA PRO A 56 -7.79 -6.40 -3.90
C PRO A 56 -8.72 -6.28 -5.12
N ARG A 57 -9.74 -5.40 -5.04
CA ARG A 57 -10.65 -5.13 -6.14
C ARG A 57 -9.97 -4.40 -7.29
N TRP A 58 -9.19 -3.37 -7.00
CA TRP A 58 -8.46 -2.60 -8.02
C TRP A 58 -7.44 -3.45 -8.75
N VAL A 59 -6.70 -4.30 -8.04
CA VAL A 59 -5.77 -5.26 -8.63
C VAL A 59 -6.49 -6.18 -9.62
N ARG A 60 -7.63 -6.76 -9.22
CA ARG A 60 -8.47 -7.60 -10.09
C ARG A 60 -9.03 -6.83 -11.30
N GLN A 61 -9.32 -5.55 -11.13
CA GLN A 61 -9.86 -4.66 -12.16
C GLN A 61 -8.77 -3.91 -12.95
N ARG A 62 -7.50 -4.35 -12.88
CA ARG A 62 -6.36 -3.73 -13.58
C ARG A 62 -6.28 -2.22 -13.33
N TRP A 63 -6.40 -1.83 -12.06
CA TRP A 63 -6.28 -0.44 -11.56
C TRP A 63 -7.32 0.53 -12.13
N ARG A 64 -8.54 0.04 -12.32
CA ARG A 64 -9.71 0.84 -12.66
C ARG A 64 -10.72 0.84 -11.53
N THR A 65 -11.35 1.98 -11.32
CA THR A 65 -12.50 2.11 -10.42
C THR A 65 -13.73 1.45 -11.03
N GLY A 66 -14.77 1.19 -10.22
CA GLY A 66 -16.05 0.66 -10.72
C GLY A 66 -16.74 1.54 -11.79
N ARG A 67 -16.34 2.82 -11.91
CA ARG A 67 -16.80 3.76 -12.95
C ARG A 67 -15.84 3.84 -14.16
N GLY A 68 -14.86 2.94 -14.26
CA GLY A 68 -13.88 2.89 -15.34
C GLY A 68 -12.77 3.95 -15.27
N LYS A 69 -12.81 4.87 -14.29
CA LYS A 69 -11.78 5.89 -14.10
C LYS A 69 -10.51 5.31 -13.50
N ARG A 70 -9.39 6.01 -13.71
CA ARG A 70 -8.10 5.71 -13.04
C ARG A 70 -8.26 5.84 -11.52
N VAL A 71 -7.59 4.96 -10.77
CA VAL A 71 -7.53 5.00 -9.31
C VAL A 71 -6.67 6.19 -8.87
N ALA A 72 -7.13 6.93 -7.86
CA ALA A 72 -6.35 8.02 -7.27
C ALA A 72 -5.19 7.48 -6.41
N ASN A 73 -4.03 8.15 -6.45
CA ASN A 73 -2.80 7.70 -5.77
C ASN A 73 -2.37 6.27 -6.17
N ARG A 74 -2.69 5.87 -7.40
CA ARG A 74 -2.40 4.53 -7.92
C ARG A 74 -0.93 4.15 -7.74
N ASP A 75 -0.02 5.10 -7.92
CA ASP A 75 1.41 4.93 -7.75
C ASP A 75 1.77 4.37 -6.36
N LEU A 76 1.20 4.94 -5.29
CA LEU A 76 1.44 4.51 -3.92
C LEU A 76 0.70 3.22 -3.59
N TRP A 77 -0.50 3.00 -4.16
CA TRP A 77 -1.22 1.74 -3.97
C TRP A 77 -0.53 0.56 -4.66
N GLU A 78 0.06 0.78 -5.84
CA GLU A 78 0.87 -0.22 -6.54
C GLU A 78 2.13 -0.58 -5.76
N GLU A 79 2.81 0.43 -5.19
CA GLU A 79 3.97 0.22 -4.32
C GLU A 79 3.59 -0.57 -3.05
N LEU A 80 2.53 -0.14 -2.35
CA LEU A 80 2.03 -0.86 -1.16
C LEU A 80 1.69 -2.32 -1.48
N HIS A 81 1.01 -2.56 -2.60
CA HIS A 81 0.70 -3.93 -3.05
C HIS A 81 1.97 -4.75 -3.29
N GLY A 82 2.98 -4.16 -3.94
CA GLY A 82 4.26 -4.83 -4.17
C GLY A 82 4.99 -5.20 -2.89
N VAL A 83 4.97 -4.32 -1.88
CA VAL A 83 5.55 -4.59 -0.55
C VAL A 83 4.82 -5.75 0.14
N ILE A 84 3.48 -5.73 0.12
CA ILE A 84 2.64 -6.81 0.67
C ILE A 84 2.97 -8.15 0.00
N GLU A 85 2.99 -8.19 -1.33
CA GLU A 85 3.32 -9.41 -2.08
C GLU A 85 4.72 -9.93 -1.75
N LYS A 86 5.70 -9.05 -1.58
CA LYS A 86 7.08 -9.42 -1.22
C LYS A 86 7.12 -10.07 0.16
N LEU A 87 6.43 -9.49 1.15
CA LEU A 87 6.34 -10.03 2.50
C LEU A 87 5.64 -11.40 2.52
N GLN A 88 4.53 -11.54 1.80
CA GLN A 88 3.81 -12.80 1.66
C GLN A 88 4.67 -13.88 0.99
N LYS A 89 5.42 -13.55 -0.07
CA LYS A 89 6.38 -14.47 -0.72
C LYS A 89 7.51 -14.91 0.21
N SER A 90 7.89 -14.08 1.18
CA SER A 90 8.86 -14.42 2.22
C SER A 90 8.28 -15.22 3.39
N GLY A 91 6.99 -15.57 3.34
CA GLY A 91 6.31 -16.33 4.39
C GLY A 91 5.80 -15.49 5.56
N THR A 92 5.70 -14.17 5.39
CA THR A 92 5.11 -13.26 6.37
C THR A 92 3.67 -12.95 5.97
N GLU A 93 2.72 -13.32 6.83
CA GLU A 93 1.33 -12.92 6.73
C GLU A 93 1.18 -11.43 7.01
N THR A 94 0.35 -10.76 6.21
CA THR A 94 0.10 -9.31 6.28
C THR A 94 -1.38 -9.05 6.08
#